data_AF-A0A1H7IN96-F1
#
_entry.id   AF-A0A1H7IN96-F1
#
_cell.length_a   1.000
_cell.length_b   1.000
_cell.length_c   1.000
_cell.angle_alpha   90.00
_cell.angle_beta   90.00
_cell.angle_gamma   90.00
#
_symmetry.space_group_name_H-M   'P 1'
#
loop_
_entity.id
_entity.type
_entity.pdbx_description
1 polymer ?
#
loop_
_entity_poly.entity_id
_entity_poly.type
_entity_poly.pdbx_seq_one_letter_code
_entity_poly.pdbx_strand_id
1 'polypeptide(L)' 'MVVPETVSPVAVFVPAIVFGGIGFFVFDTLGAGIGVVLGVAIGVLMSRSERPRENAG' A
#
# COMPACT_ATOMS: atom_id res chain seq x y z
N MET A 1 -12.63 -24.17 2.31
CA MET A 1 -11.27 -23.63 2.54
C MET A 1 -11.36 -22.13 2.33
N VAL A 2 -11.11 -21.32 3.35
CA VAL A 2 -10.98 -19.87 3.19
C VAL A 2 -9.63 -19.65 2.50
N VAL A 3 -9.63 -19.37 1.20
CA VAL A 3 -8.40 -18.95 0.51
C VAL A 3 -8.07 -17.57 1.07
N PRO A 4 -6.94 -17.38 1.78
CA PRO A 4 -6.56 -16.06 2.22
C PRO A 4 -6.38 -15.23 0.96
N GLU A 5 -7.18 -14.17 0.82
CA GLU A 5 -7.12 -13.28 -0.33
C GLU A 5 -5.69 -12.72 -0.43
N THR A 6 -4.89 -13.26 -1.33
CA THR A 6 -3.49 -12.89 -1.48
C THR A 6 -3.43 -11.45 -1.99
N VAL A 7 -3.05 -10.52 -1.13
CA VAL A 7 -2.73 -9.15 -1.55
C VAL A 7 -1.46 -9.22 -2.40
N SER A 8 -1.50 -8.66 -3.60
CA SER A 8 -0.34 -8.61 -4.48
C SER A 8 0.80 -7.89 -3.75
N PRO A 9 1.99 -8.50 -3.59
CA PRO A 9 3.13 -7.86 -2.95
C PRO A 9 3.48 -6.53 -3.62
N VAL A 10 3.36 -6.45 -4.94
CA VAL A 10 3.66 -5.23 -5.71
C VAL A 10 2.75 -4.08 -5.32
N ALA A 11 1.47 -4.36 -5.05
CA ALA A 11 0.50 -3.36 -4.62
C ALA A 11 0.84 -2.77 -3.24
N VAL A 12 1.71 -3.42 -2.45
CA VAL A 12 2.17 -2.96 -1.14
C VAL A 12 3.55 -2.31 -1.25
N PHE A 13 4.48 -2.94 -1.96
CA PHE A 13 5.87 -2.50 -2.04
C PHE A 13 6.04 -1.20 -2.84
N VAL A 14 5.32 -1.03 -3.95
CA VAL A 14 5.46 0.17 -4.79
C VAL A 14 5.04 1.42 -4.02
N PRO A 15 3.85 1.48 -3.39
CA PRO A 15 3.49 2.61 -2.54
C PRO A 15 4.46 2.80 -1.37
N ALA A 16 4.88 1.73 -0.69
CA ALA A 16 5.80 1.83 0.45
C ALA A 16 7.13 2.50 0.07
N ILE A 17 7.71 2.13 -1.07
CA ILE A 17 8.97 2.72 -1.57
C ILE A 17 8.76 4.19 -1.96
N VAL A 18 7.66 4.50 -2.66
CA VAL A 18 7.38 5.87 -3.11
C VAL A 18 7.16 6.80 -1.92
N PHE A 19 6.25 6.46 -1.02
CA PHE A 19 5.97 7.29 0.16
C PHE A 19 7.15 7.30 1.13
N GLY A 20 7.86 6.19 1.30
CA GLY A 20 9.09 6.13 2.10
C GLY A 20 10.20 7.03 1.56
N GLY A 21 10.42 7.04 0.24
CA GLY A 21 11.42 7.90 -0.40
C GLY A 21 11.06 9.38 -0.31
N ILE A 22 9.78 9.73 -0.52
CA ILE A 22 9.28 11.10 -0.34
C ILE A 22 9.42 11.54 1.12
N GLY A 23 9.02 10.67 2.05
CA GLY A 23 9.13 10.92 3.48
C GLY A 23 10.57 11.17 3.90
N PHE A 24 11.51 10.35 3.41
CA PHE A 24 12.94 10.53 3.64
C PHE A 24 13.44 11.89 3.13
N PHE A 25 13.04 12.27 1.91
CA PHE A 25 13.46 13.53 1.32
C PHE A 25 12.97 14.76 2.09
N VAL A 26 11.77 14.72 2.68
CA VAL A 26 11.15 15.88 3.33
C VAL A 26 11.44 15.95 4.84
N PHE A 27 11.42 14.81 5.55
CA PHE A 27 11.54 14.76 7.02
C PHE A 27 12.62 13.79 7.51
N ASP A 28 13.60 13.47 6.66
CA ASP A 28 14.71 12.56 6.98
C ASP A 28 14.18 11.16 7.41
N THR A 29 14.94 10.42 8.21
CA THR A 29 14.67 9.06 8.67
C THR A 29 13.30 8.88 9.32
N LEU A 30 12.81 9.86 10.09
CA LEU A 30 11.46 9.81 10.66
C LEU A 30 10.38 9.89 9.58
N GLY A 31 10.57 10.75 8.58
CA GLY A 31 9.69 10.83 7.43
C GLY A 31 9.66 9.54 6.63
N ALA A 32 10.81 8.90 6.45
CA ALA A 32 10.90 7.62 5.74
C ALA A 32 10.03 6.54 6.40
N GLY A 33 10.11 6.41 7.73
CA GLY A 33 9.31 5.45 8.48
C GLY A 33 7.80 5.71 8.34
N ILE A 34 7.38 6.96 8.51
CA ILE A 34 5.96 7.35 8.36
C ILE A 34 5.48 7.11 6.93
N GLY A 35 6.29 7.50 5.94
CA GLY A 35 6.00 7.31 4.53
C GLY A 35 5.80 5.85 4.17
N VAL A 36 6.69 4.95 4.61
CA VAL A 36 6.54 3.51 4.38
C VAL A 36 5.22 2.99 4.96
N VAL A 37 4.88 3.34 6.20
CA VAL A 37 3.63 2.89 6.85
C VAL A 37 2.40 3.38 6.08
N LEU A 38 2.38 4.65 5.67
CA LEU A 38 1.30 5.22 4.87
C LEU A 38 1.18 4.55 3.51
N GLY A 39 2.30 4.32 2.81
CA GLY A 39 2.33 3.63 1.54
C GLY A 39 1.76 2.21 1.64
N VAL A 40 2.20 1.44 2.64
CA VAL A 40 1.65 0.10 2.91
C VAL A 40 0.15 0.16 3.17
N ALA A 41 -0.32 1.06 4.02
CA ALA A 41 -1.73 1.20 4.36
C ALA A 41 -2.58 1.52 3.11
N ILE A 42 -2.11 2.45 2.27
CA ILE A 42 -2.79 2.82 1.03
C ILE A 42 -2.81 1.66 0.04
N GLY A 43 -1.68 0.96 -0.15
CA GLY A 43 -1.58 -0.18 -1.05
C GLY A 43 -2.54 -1.32 -0.68
N VAL A 44 -2.65 -1.59 0.62
CA VAL A 44 -3.61 -2.58 1.16
C VAL A 44 -5.05 -2.10 0.99
N LEU A 45 -5.35 -0.82 1.25
CA LEU A 45 -6.69 -0.26 1.11
C LEU A 45 -7.17 -0.29 -0.34
N MET A 46 -6.31 0.08 -1.30
CA MET A 46 -6.61 0.04 -2.72
C MET A 46 -6.84 -1.40 -3.20
N SER A 47 -5.99 -2.34 -2.79
CA SER A 47 -6.16 -3.76 -3.14
C SER A 47 -7.49 -4.35 -2.66
N ARG A 48 -8.03 -3.85 -1.54
CA ARG A 48 -9.37 -4.23 -1.06
C ARG A 48 -10.50 -3.51 -1.80
N SER A 49 -10.24 -2.31 -2.32
CA SER A 49 -11.22 -1.43 -2.96
C SER A 49 -11.42 -1.69 -4.46
N GLU A 50 -10.57 -2.47 -5.11
CA GLU A 50 -10.79 -2.93 -6.50
C GLU A 50 -11.81 -4.08 -6.60
N ARG A 51 -11.93 -4.91 -5.55
CA ARG A 51 -12.85 -6.05 -5.48
C ARG A 51 -14.37 -5.73 -5.45
N PRO A 52 -14.88 -4.56 -5.01
CA PRO A 52 -16.31 -4.26 -5.01
C PRO A 52 -16.91 -4.02 -6.41
N ARG A 53 -16.10 -3.80 -7.46
CA ARG A 53 -16.60 -3.38 -8.78
C ARG A 53 -16.81 -4.51 -9.80
N GLU A 54 -16.36 -5.72 -9.54
CA GLU A 54 -16.50 -6.84 -10.49
C GLU A 54 -17.85 -7.56 -10.45
N ASN A 55 -18.73 -7.29 -9.47
CA ASN A 55 -19.99 -8.02 -9.27
C ASN A 55 -21.26 -7.24 -9.70
N ALA A 56 -21.14 -6.20 -10.54
CA ALA A 56 -22.27 -5.37 -10.99
C ALA A 56 -22.64 -5.54 -12.47
N GLY A 57 -22.25 -6.67 -13.09
CA GLY A 57 -22.58 -7.02 -14.48
C GLY A 57 -23.38 -8.30 -14.58
#